data_AF-J9EFU9-F1
#
_entry.id   AF-J9EFU9-F1
#
_cell.length_a   1.000
_cell.length_b   1.000
_cell.length_c   1.000
_cell.angle_alpha   90.00
_cell.angle_beta   90.00
_cell.angle_gamma   90.00
#
_symmetry.space_group_name_H-M   'P 1'
#
loop_
_entity.id
_entity.type
_entity.pdbx_description
1 polymer ?
#
loop_
_entity_poly.entity_id
_entity_poly.type
_entity_poly.pdbx_seq_one_letter_code
_entity_poly.pdbx_strand_id
1 'polypeptide(L)'
;MRAIISDLQRAVFQVADERLVAVANIVRVDNKKCRKPTFLCLAVTTDQPIAVRLYFVRNEKEGCYKKKRQFTLRDVKTVDGINPRKLTPEFDLVVDDRLFRFCASTTEEKDSFIKQLYKFANKYLPIQKPDFVNIPIPVETPHIAVVAEHVDGDTDEGLVDYQ
;
A
#
# COMPACT_ATOMS: atom_id res chain seq x y z
N MET A 1 8.89 -7.94 -8.05
CA MET A 1 7.67 -7.09 -8.16
C MET A 1 7.92 -5.72 -8.80
N ARG A 2 9.10 -5.08 -8.60
CA ARG A 2 9.41 -3.75 -9.17
C ARG A 2 9.20 -3.60 -10.68
N ALA A 3 9.54 -4.62 -11.48
CA ALA A 3 9.34 -4.58 -12.93
C ALA A 3 7.87 -4.37 -13.34
N ILE A 4 6.94 -5.07 -12.67
CA ILE A 4 5.49 -4.95 -12.94
C ILE A 4 4.99 -3.56 -12.55
N ILE A 5 5.49 -2.98 -11.47
CA ILE A 5 5.12 -1.62 -11.02
C ILE A 5 5.55 -0.59 -12.08
N SER A 6 6.80 -0.68 -12.55
CA SER A 6 7.31 0.21 -13.60
C SER A 6 6.53 0.07 -14.91
N ASP A 7 6.17 -1.15 -15.27
CA ASP A 7 5.39 -1.43 -16.48
C ASP A 7 3.97 -0.87 -16.36
N LEU A 8 3.27 -1.16 -15.26
CA LEU A 8 1.96 -0.60 -14.95
C LEU A 8 1.99 0.94 -14.94
N GLN A 9 3.00 1.53 -14.30
CA GLN A 9 3.20 2.97 -14.28
C GLN A 9 3.25 3.51 -15.71
N ARG A 10 4.13 2.99 -16.57
CA ARG A 10 4.31 3.50 -17.93
C ARG A 10 3.12 3.22 -18.85
N ALA A 11 2.57 2.01 -18.77
CA ALA A 11 1.53 1.54 -19.68
C ALA A 11 0.14 2.12 -19.36
N VAL A 12 -0.16 2.40 -18.08
CA VAL A 12 -1.54 2.66 -17.62
C VAL A 12 -1.70 3.97 -16.87
N PHE A 13 -0.72 4.38 -16.05
CA PHE A 13 -0.85 5.51 -15.14
C PHE A 13 -0.17 6.78 -15.67
N GLN A 14 0.99 6.64 -16.31
CA GLN A 14 1.76 7.75 -16.88
C GLN A 14 1.00 8.42 -18.03
N VAL A 15 0.28 7.63 -18.84
CA VAL A 15 -0.59 8.15 -19.91
C VAL A 15 -1.85 8.86 -19.38
N ALA A 16 -2.16 8.69 -18.10
CA ALA A 16 -3.34 9.24 -17.45
C ALA A 16 -3.02 10.41 -16.50
N ASP A 17 -1.76 10.88 -16.47
CA ASP A 17 -1.25 11.85 -15.48
C ASP A 17 -1.47 11.39 -14.02
N GLU A 18 -1.27 10.09 -13.80
CA GLU A 18 -1.39 9.45 -12.50
C GLU A 18 -0.05 8.83 -12.08
N ARG A 19 0.24 8.93 -10.77
CA ARG A 19 1.38 8.30 -10.13
C ARG A 19 0.93 7.10 -9.32
N LEU A 20 1.41 5.92 -9.70
CA LEU A 20 1.24 4.67 -8.99
C LEU A 20 2.02 4.74 -7.67
N VAL A 21 1.31 4.51 -6.58
CA VAL A 21 1.82 4.53 -5.21
C VAL A 21 2.13 3.12 -4.73
N ALA A 22 1.14 2.22 -4.89
CA ALA A 22 1.24 0.84 -4.41
C ALA A 22 0.55 -0.11 -5.38
N VAL A 23 1.07 -1.33 -5.46
CA VAL A 23 0.48 -2.43 -6.22
C VAL A 23 0.49 -3.66 -5.34
N ALA A 24 -0.64 -4.37 -5.28
CA ALA A 24 -0.74 -5.68 -4.67
C ALA A 24 -1.32 -6.68 -5.67
N ASN A 25 -0.72 -7.87 -5.76
CA ASN A 25 -1.32 -8.96 -6.53
C ASN A 25 -2.35 -9.69 -5.68
N ILE A 26 -3.62 -9.60 -6.06
CA ILE A 26 -4.75 -10.11 -5.29
C ILE A 26 -5.64 -11.04 -6.11
N VAL A 27 -6.32 -11.95 -5.43
CA VAL A 27 -7.29 -12.88 -6.00
C VAL A 27 -8.63 -12.67 -5.30
N ARG A 28 -9.72 -12.53 -6.08
CA ARG A 28 -11.06 -12.49 -5.47
C ARG A 28 -11.42 -13.85 -4.89
N VAL A 29 -11.74 -13.86 -3.60
CA VAL A 29 -12.16 -15.08 -2.88
C VAL A 29 -13.67 -15.24 -2.88
N ASP A 30 -14.40 -14.12 -2.90
CA ASP A 30 -15.88 -14.08 -2.87
C ASP A 30 -16.53 -14.87 -4.02
N ASN A 31 -15.87 -14.93 -5.18
CA ASN A 31 -16.45 -15.54 -6.37
C ASN A 31 -15.57 -16.69 -6.89
N LYS A 32 -16.01 -17.94 -6.68
CA LYS A 32 -15.30 -19.17 -7.14
C LYS A 32 -14.92 -19.14 -8.62
N LYS A 33 -15.69 -18.45 -9.48
CA LYS A 33 -15.42 -18.32 -10.93
C LYS A 33 -14.35 -17.27 -11.28
N CYS A 34 -13.97 -16.40 -10.35
CA CYS A 34 -13.07 -15.26 -10.58
C CYS A 34 -11.78 -15.34 -9.73
N ARG A 35 -11.22 -16.55 -9.58
CA ARG A 35 -9.88 -16.77 -8.98
C ARG A 35 -8.70 -16.32 -9.85
N LYS A 36 -8.93 -15.43 -10.82
CA LYS A 36 -7.87 -14.92 -11.68
C LYS A 36 -7.07 -13.85 -10.90
N PRO A 37 -5.73 -13.89 -10.94
CA PRO A 37 -4.91 -12.85 -10.34
C PRO A 37 -5.28 -11.50 -10.93
N THR A 38 -5.47 -10.52 -10.06
CA THR A 38 -5.86 -9.15 -10.38
C THR A 38 -4.92 -8.24 -9.61
N PHE A 39 -4.35 -7.25 -10.27
CA PHE A 39 -3.52 -6.25 -9.63
C PHE A 39 -4.40 -5.15 -9.06
N LEU A 40 -4.29 -4.95 -7.76
CA LEU A 40 -4.86 -3.80 -7.07
C LEU A 40 -3.84 -2.68 -7.05
N CYS A 41 -4.14 -1.60 -7.76
CA CYS A 41 -3.24 -0.47 -7.91
C CYS A 41 -3.82 0.74 -7.17
N LEU A 42 -3.02 1.35 -6.30
CA LEU A 42 -3.31 2.64 -5.68
C LEU A 42 -2.54 3.71 -6.45
N ALA A 43 -3.24 4.67 -7.04
CA ALA A 43 -2.62 5.77 -7.76
C ALA A 43 -3.14 7.12 -7.25
N VAL A 44 -2.33 8.16 -7.46
CA VAL A 44 -2.70 9.55 -7.16
C VAL A 44 -2.52 10.41 -8.39
N THR A 45 -3.40 11.38 -8.59
CA THR A 45 -3.23 12.37 -9.65
C THR A 45 -2.06 13.29 -9.31
N THR A 46 -1.26 13.63 -10.31
CA THR A 46 -0.21 14.65 -10.19
C THR A 46 -0.77 16.05 -10.38
N ASP A 47 -1.86 16.18 -11.15
CA ASP A 47 -2.59 17.42 -11.34
C ASP A 47 -3.54 17.76 -10.17
N GLN A 48 -3.70 19.07 -9.90
CA GLN A 48 -4.59 19.56 -8.84
C GLN A 48 -6.05 19.67 -9.31
N PRO A 49 -7.02 19.17 -8.53
CA PRO A 49 -6.91 18.68 -7.16
C PRO A 49 -6.36 17.25 -7.06
N ILE A 50 -5.44 17.02 -6.12
CA ILE A 50 -4.85 15.69 -5.87
C ILE A 50 -5.96 14.73 -5.43
N ALA A 51 -6.22 13.71 -6.24
CA ALA A 51 -7.20 12.68 -6.00
C ALA A 51 -6.52 11.31 -5.92
N VAL A 52 -6.88 10.54 -4.89
CA VAL A 52 -6.42 9.17 -4.73
C VAL A 52 -7.44 8.20 -5.31
N ARG A 53 -6.98 7.30 -6.17
CA ARG A 53 -7.81 6.36 -6.92
C ARG A 53 -7.26 4.94 -6.82
N LEU A 54 -8.18 3.98 -6.78
CA LEU A 54 -7.92 2.55 -6.74
C LEU A 54 -8.35 1.93 -8.06
N TYR A 55 -7.48 1.11 -8.64
CA TYR A 55 -7.70 0.48 -9.92
C TYR A 55 -7.56 -1.03 -9.80
N PHE A 56 -8.55 -1.76 -10.31
CA PHE A 56 -8.48 -3.19 -10.52
C PHE A 56 -7.96 -3.42 -11.93
N VAL A 57 -6.70 -3.82 -12.04
CA VAL A 57 -6.04 -4.08 -13.30
C VAL A 57 -5.90 -5.58 -13.49
N ARG A 58 -6.36 -6.09 -14.64
CA ARG A 58 -6.07 -7.47 -15.04
C ARG A 58 -5.03 -7.47 -16.13
N ASN A 59 -4.10 -8.40 -16.03
CA ASN A 59 -3.19 -8.72 -17.12
C ASN A 59 -3.96 -9.61 -18.11
N GLU A 60 -4.15 -9.13 -19.35
CA GLU A 60 -4.80 -9.91 -20.42
C GLU A 60 -3.79 -10.68 -21.26
N LYS A 61 -2.60 -10.10 -21.49
CA LYS A 61 -1.45 -10.71 -22.17
C LYS A 61 -0.17 -10.13 -21.57
N GLU A 62 0.95 -10.84 -21.70
CA GLU A 62 2.25 -10.36 -21.23
C GLU A 62 2.54 -8.93 -21.74
N GLY A 63 2.74 -7.98 -20.82
CA GLY A 63 2.89 -6.55 -21.15
C GLY A 63 1.61 -5.77 -21.47
N CYS A 64 0.42 -6.38 -21.40
CA CYS A 64 -0.87 -5.76 -21.71
C CYS A 64 -1.80 -5.76 -20.50
N TYR A 65 -1.90 -4.58 -19.86
CA TYR A 65 -2.67 -4.36 -18.65
C TYR A 65 -3.96 -3.59 -18.94
N LYS A 66 -5.09 -4.10 -18.45
CA LYS A 66 -6.41 -3.47 -18.65
C LYS A 66 -7.09 -3.13 -17.33
N LYS A 67 -7.43 -1.86 -17.15
CA LYS A 67 -8.28 -1.35 -16.06
C LYS A 67 -9.67 -1.97 -16.20
N LYS A 68 -10.02 -2.92 -15.32
CA LYS A 68 -11.36 -3.54 -15.27
C LYS A 68 -12.33 -2.71 -14.42
N ARG A 69 -11.82 -2.06 -13.38
CA ARG A 69 -12.63 -1.23 -12.48
C ARG A 69 -11.78 -0.12 -11.87
N GLN A 70 -12.43 0.98 -11.58
CA GLN A 70 -11.84 2.14 -10.94
C GLN A 70 -12.76 2.55 -9.79
N PHE A 71 -12.16 2.94 -8.67
CA PHE A 71 -12.82 3.50 -7.50
C PHE A 71 -12.02 4.69 -7.02
N THR A 72 -12.68 5.65 -6.39
CA THR A 72 -11.96 6.70 -5.66
C THR A 72 -11.73 6.25 -4.23
N LEU A 73 -10.72 6.80 -3.58
CA LEU A 73 -10.48 6.48 -2.17
C LEU A 73 -11.67 6.88 -1.28
N ARG A 74 -12.47 7.89 -1.71
CA ARG A 74 -13.69 8.33 -1.03
C ARG A 74 -14.77 7.25 -0.99
N ASP A 75 -14.80 6.39 -2.01
CA ASP A 75 -15.78 5.30 -2.07
C ASP A 75 -15.43 4.18 -1.09
N VAL A 76 -14.18 4.10 -0.61
CA VAL A 76 -13.74 3.08 0.33
C VAL A 76 -14.27 3.42 1.72
N LYS A 77 -15.16 2.57 2.23
CA LYS A 77 -15.76 2.72 3.56
C LYS A 77 -14.99 1.98 4.64
N THR A 78 -14.55 0.75 4.35
CA THR A 78 -13.92 -0.11 5.36
C THR A 78 -12.87 -1.01 4.73
N VAL A 79 -11.76 -1.22 5.44
CA VAL A 79 -10.67 -2.14 5.10
C VAL A 79 -10.50 -3.08 6.29
N ASP A 80 -10.87 -4.35 6.12
CA ASP A 80 -10.77 -5.37 7.17
C ASP A 80 -9.60 -6.34 6.88
N GLY A 81 -8.68 -6.48 7.84
CA GLY A 81 -7.50 -7.34 7.73
C GLY A 81 -7.75 -8.82 8.02
N ILE A 82 -9.00 -9.21 8.24
CA ILE A 82 -9.53 -10.50 8.74
C ILE A 82 -9.04 -10.83 10.14
N ASN A 83 -7.73 -10.88 10.36
CA ASN A 83 -7.16 -11.29 11.63
C ASN A 83 -5.89 -10.49 11.96
N PRO A 84 -5.91 -9.61 12.98
CA PRO A 84 -4.73 -8.82 13.33
C PRO A 84 -3.64 -9.66 14.00
N ARG A 85 -4.01 -10.82 14.57
CA ARG A 85 -3.09 -11.73 15.28
C ARG A 85 -2.49 -12.81 14.38
N LYS A 86 -3.07 -13.05 13.20
CA LYS A 86 -2.65 -14.13 12.30
C LYS A 86 -2.30 -13.50 10.97
N LEU A 87 -1.06 -13.65 10.54
CA LEU A 87 -0.59 -13.19 9.25
C LEU A 87 -1.28 -14.00 8.14
N THR A 88 -2.45 -13.56 7.72
CA THR A 88 -3.17 -14.09 6.57
C THR A 88 -3.03 -13.12 5.39
N PRO A 89 -2.88 -13.62 4.16
CA PRO A 89 -2.89 -12.78 2.97
C PRO A 89 -4.31 -12.29 2.60
N GLU A 90 -5.34 -12.76 3.31
CA GLU A 90 -6.74 -12.39 3.09
C GLU A 90 -7.09 -11.04 3.73
N PHE A 91 -7.91 -10.25 3.05
CA PHE A 91 -8.47 -9.00 3.53
C PHE A 91 -9.78 -8.67 2.81
N ASP A 92 -10.67 -7.96 3.49
CA ASP A 92 -11.93 -7.47 2.93
C ASP A 92 -11.87 -5.96 2.71
N LEU A 93 -12.50 -5.52 1.63
CA LEU A 93 -12.60 -4.12 1.26
C LEU A 93 -14.06 -3.77 0.96
N VAL A 94 -14.63 -2.83 1.70
CA VAL A 94 -15.98 -2.31 1.47
C VAL A 94 -15.88 -1.02 0.67
N VAL A 95 -16.42 -1.01 -0.54
CA VAL A 95 -16.44 0.18 -1.41
C VAL A 95 -17.87 0.43 -1.88
N ASP A 96 -18.43 1.62 -1.60
CA ASP A 96 -19.79 2.01 -2.01
C ASP A 96 -20.84 0.91 -1.73
N ASP A 97 -20.84 0.39 -0.50
CA ASP A 97 -21.69 -0.72 0.00
C ASP A 97 -21.45 -2.11 -0.61
N ARG A 98 -20.39 -2.27 -1.43
CA ARG A 98 -19.97 -3.58 -1.94
C ARG A 98 -18.80 -4.14 -1.15
N LEU A 99 -19.02 -5.29 -0.51
CA LEU A 99 -17.96 -6.08 0.10
C LEU A 99 -17.14 -6.80 -0.98
N PHE A 100 -15.83 -6.62 -0.94
CA PHE A 100 -14.89 -7.33 -1.79
C PHE A 100 -13.87 -8.08 -0.95
N ARG A 101 -13.96 -9.41 -1.00
CA ARG A 101 -13.02 -10.29 -0.31
C ARG A 101 -11.88 -10.70 -1.22
N PHE A 102 -10.66 -10.38 -0.79
CA PHE A 102 -9.44 -10.56 -1.56
C PHE A 102 -8.41 -11.39 -0.79
N CYS A 103 -7.55 -12.07 -1.55
CA CYS A 103 -6.40 -12.79 -1.04
C CYS A 103 -5.16 -12.31 -1.80
N ALA A 104 -4.24 -11.66 -1.09
CA ALA A 104 -2.96 -11.24 -1.66
C ALA A 104 -2.08 -12.45 -1.97
N SER A 105 -1.10 -12.27 -2.84
CA SER A 105 -0.10 -13.31 -3.14
C SER A 105 0.80 -13.58 -1.94
N THR A 106 1.15 -12.53 -1.18
CA THR A 106 1.93 -12.62 0.05
C THR A 106 1.34 -11.74 1.15
N THR A 107 1.62 -12.11 2.41
CA THR A 107 1.24 -11.31 3.59
C THR A 107 1.96 -9.96 3.61
N GLU A 108 3.21 -9.90 3.14
CA GLU A 108 3.99 -8.67 3.04
C GLU A 108 3.41 -7.68 2.01
N GLU A 109 2.97 -8.16 0.85
CA GLU A 109 2.28 -7.31 -0.13
C GLU A 109 0.99 -6.71 0.43
N LYS A 110 0.20 -7.55 1.13
CA LYS A 110 -1.03 -7.10 1.79
C LYS A 110 -0.72 -5.99 2.79
N ASP A 111 0.23 -6.24 3.68
CA ASP A 111 0.62 -5.32 4.74
C ASP A 111 1.15 -3.99 4.16
N SER A 112 2.06 -4.06 3.20
CA SER A 112 2.59 -2.90 2.50
C SER A 112 1.49 -2.09 1.80
N PHE A 113 0.56 -2.76 1.12
CA PHE A 113 -0.56 -2.11 0.45
C PHE A 113 -1.51 -1.43 1.43
N ILE A 114 -1.91 -2.12 2.50
CA ILE A 114 -2.80 -1.57 3.53
C ILE A 114 -2.15 -0.37 4.22
N LYS A 115 -0.85 -0.43 4.52
CA LYS A 115 -0.10 0.70 5.10
C LYS A 115 -0.08 1.91 4.17
N GLN A 116 0.17 1.71 2.88
CA GLN A 116 0.10 2.81 1.89
C GLN A 116 -1.32 3.36 1.79
N LEU A 117 -2.34 2.49 1.77
CA LEU A 117 -3.74 2.91 1.71
C LEU A 117 -4.13 3.75 2.94
N TYR A 118 -3.76 3.32 4.14
CA TYR A 118 -3.97 4.05 5.40
C TYR A 118 -3.29 5.42 5.38
N LYS A 119 -2.03 5.48 4.97
CA LYS A 119 -1.27 6.74 4.88
C LYS A 119 -1.94 7.74 3.93
N PHE A 120 -2.38 7.28 2.76
CA PHE A 120 -3.05 8.15 1.78
C PHE A 120 -4.48 8.51 2.21
N ALA A 121 -5.20 7.61 2.87
CA ALA A 121 -6.50 7.88 3.46
C ALA A 121 -6.40 9.00 4.52
N ASN A 122 -5.48 8.90 5.47
CA ASN A 122 -5.28 9.93 6.49
C ASN A 122 -4.82 11.27 5.88
N LYS A 123 -3.98 11.23 4.84
CA LYS A 123 -3.46 12.44 4.21
C LYS A 123 -4.49 13.19 3.37
N TYR A 124 -5.32 12.48 2.60
CA TYR A 124 -6.21 13.09 1.60
C TYR A 124 -7.70 13.03 1.98
N LEU A 125 -8.09 12.22 2.96
CA LEU A 125 -9.46 12.09 3.46
C LEU A 125 -9.54 12.25 4.99
N PRO A 126 -9.14 13.40 5.56
CA PRO A 126 -9.17 13.60 7.00
C PRO A 126 -10.59 13.54 7.59
N ILE A 127 -11.62 13.79 6.79
CA ILE A 127 -13.04 13.87 7.24
C ILE A 127 -13.82 12.58 6.94
N GLN A 128 -13.58 11.94 5.79
CA GLN A 128 -14.24 10.69 5.37
C GLN A 128 -13.20 9.58 5.22
N LYS A 129 -12.47 9.30 6.29
CA LYS A 129 -11.48 8.23 6.28
C LYS A 129 -12.19 6.86 6.32
N PRO A 130 -11.72 5.87 5.54
CA PRO A 130 -12.15 4.50 5.71
C PRO A 130 -11.84 3.98 7.13
N ASP A 131 -12.73 3.11 7.63
CA ASP A 131 -12.49 2.37 8.86
C ASP A 131 -11.52 1.21 8.59
N PHE A 132 -10.46 1.13 9.38
CA PHE A 132 -9.48 0.06 9.27
C PHE A 132 -9.63 -0.88 10.46
N VAL A 133 -10.09 -2.10 10.19
CA VAL A 133 -10.47 -3.09 11.21
C VAL A 133 -9.59 -4.32 11.05
N ASN A 134 -9.25 -5.02 12.14
CA ASN A 134 -8.53 -6.30 12.09
C ASN A 134 -7.18 -6.27 11.35
N ILE A 135 -6.60 -5.09 11.14
CA ILE A 135 -5.25 -4.93 10.60
C ILE A 135 -4.28 -4.67 11.75
N PRO A 136 -3.04 -5.21 11.69
CA PRO A 136 -1.97 -4.72 12.54
C PRO A 136 -1.64 -3.31 12.03
N ILE A 137 -2.37 -2.30 12.49
CA ILE A 137 -2.00 -0.91 12.25
C ILE A 137 -0.61 -0.78 12.88
N PRO A 138 0.47 -0.54 12.13
CA PRO A 138 1.67 -0.07 12.77
C PRO A 138 1.25 1.24 13.42
N VAL A 139 1.20 1.24 14.75
CA VAL A 139 1.22 2.48 15.50
C VAL A 139 2.40 3.24 14.91
N GLU A 140 2.13 4.30 14.15
CA GLU A 140 3.18 5.19 13.71
C GLU A 140 3.78 5.76 14.98
N THR A 141 4.78 5.08 15.53
CA THR A 141 5.75 5.73 16.39
C THR A 141 6.35 6.79 15.49
N PRO A 142 6.15 8.10 15.77
CA PRO A 142 6.82 9.12 15.01
C PRO A 142 8.31 8.84 15.18
N HIS A 143 8.98 8.49 14.08
CA HIS A 143 10.43 8.52 14.04
C HIS A 143 10.81 9.98 14.20
N ILE A 144 11.03 10.38 15.46
CA ILE A 144 11.86 11.52 15.80
C ILE A 144 13.16 11.27 15.06
N ALA A 145 13.43 12.13 14.08
CA ALA A 145 14.72 12.18 13.42
C ALA A 145 15.76 12.50 14.49
N VAL A 146 16.37 11.47 15.08
CA VAL A 146 17.66 11.62 15.73
C VAL A 146 18.64 11.77 14.58
N VAL A 147 18.85 13.03 14.21
CA VAL A 147 19.97 13.46 13.38
C VAL A 147 21.24 12.86 13.98
N ALA A 148 21.96 12.13 13.13
CA ALA A 148 23.29 11.66 13.44
C ALA A 148 24.20 12.88 13.61
N GLU A 149 24.89 12.97 14.75
CA GLU A 149 26.17 13.67 14.80
C GLU A 149 27.27 12.61 14.96
N HIS A 150 28.03 12.50 13.89
CA HIS A 150 29.36 11.90 13.87
C HIS A 150 30.31 12.82 14.65
N VAL A 151 31.11 12.27 15.56
CA VAL A 151 32.41 12.85 15.91
C VAL A 151 33.43 11.72 15.90
N ASP A 152 34.22 11.71 14.83
CA ASP A 152 35.51 11.06 14.69
C ASP A 152 36.52 11.83 15.56
N GLY A 153 37.46 11.16 16.25
CA GLY A 153 38.45 11.87 17.06
C GLY A 153 39.26 10.99 18.01
N ASP A 154 40.23 10.29 17.44
CA ASP A 154 41.44 9.77 18.09
C ASP A 154 42.15 10.87 18.93
N THR A 155 42.44 10.62 20.21
CA THR A 155 43.54 11.29 20.95
C THR A 155 44.05 10.37 22.07
N ASP A 156 45.36 10.16 21.97
CA ASP A 156 46.33 9.46 22.80
C ASP A 156 46.55 10.06 24.21
N GLU A 157 47.25 9.29 25.06
CA GLU A 157 47.99 9.64 26.29
C GLU A 157 47.28 9.68 27.67
N GLY A 158 47.82 8.89 28.62
CA GLY A 158 47.67 9.17 30.07
C GLY A 158 47.75 7.98 31.04
N LEU A 159 48.96 7.52 31.35
CA LEU A 159 49.42 6.78 32.55
C LEU A 159 48.46 6.61 33.74
N VAL A 160 48.30 5.37 34.23
CA VAL A 160 48.05 5.09 35.66
C VAL A 160 49.02 4.03 36.18
N ASP A 161 49.90 4.49 37.06
CA ASP A 161 50.76 3.72 37.94
C ASP A 161 49.90 3.08 39.04
N TYR A 162 49.97 1.76 39.21
CA TYR A 162 49.69 1.04 40.46
C TYR A 162 50.18 -0.40 40.30
N GLN A 163 51.41 -0.68 40.73
CA GLN A 163 51.74 -1.61 41.84
C GLN A 163 53.25 -1.83 41.95
#